data_AF-A0A7I8ENJ3-F1
#
_entry.id   AF-A0A7I8ENJ3-F1
#
_cell.length_a   1.000
_cell.length_b   1.000
_cell.length_c   1.000
_cell.angle_alpha   90.00
_cell.angle_beta   90.00
_cell.angle_gamma   90.00
#
_symmetry.space_group_name_H-M   'P 1'
#
loop_
_entity.id
_entity.type
_entity.pdbx_description
1 polymer ?
#
loop_
_entity_poly.entity_id
_entity_poly.type
_entity_poly.pdbx_seq_one_letter_code
_entity_poly.pdbx_strand_id
1 'polypeptide(L)' 'MESLAVKNMVKNHCLARTISDVGWGEFVRQLEHKSQWSGRTLVKIDQWYPSSKTCSECKQVVDDLPLDVR' A
#
# COMPACT_ATOMS: atom_id res chain seq x y z
N MET A 1 2.47 0.38 8.01
CA MET A 1 1.40 0.67 7.03
C MET A 1 2.04 1.29 5.81
N GLU A 2 1.89 0.68 4.63
CA GLU A 2 2.45 1.24 3.39
C GLU A 2 1.74 2.54 3.02
N SER A 3 2.50 3.61 2.78
CA SER A 3 1.95 4.90 2.35
C SER A 3 1.70 4.85 0.83
N LEU A 4 0.57 4.24 0.45
CA LEU A 4 0.17 4.15 -0.96
C LEU A 4 -0.44 5.47 -1.44
N ALA A 5 0.03 5.98 -2.59
CA ALA A 5 -0.57 7.13 -3.26
C ALA A 5 -1.83 6.71 -4.05
N VAL A 6 -2.91 6.36 -3.33
CA VAL A 6 -4.18 5.88 -3.92
C VAL A 6 -4.69 6.81 -5.02
N LYS A 7 -4.59 8.14 -4.82
CA LYS A 7 -4.98 9.15 -5.83
C LYS A 7 -4.24 8.98 -7.16
N ASN A 8 -2.98 8.57 -7.13
CA ASN A 8 -2.20 8.30 -8.33
C ASN A 8 -2.54 6.93 -8.92
N MET A 9 -2.81 5.92 -8.10
CA MET A 9 -3.16 4.57 -8.57
C MET A 9 -4.49 4.55 -9.32
N VAL A 10 -5.47 5.34 -8.87
CA VAL A 10 -6.80 5.47 -9.51
C VAL A 10 -6.73 6.14 -10.89
N LYS A 11 -5.60 6.78 -11.27
CA LYS A 11 -5.42 7.33 -12.63
C LYS A 11 -5.31 6.24 -13.70
N ASN A 12 -4.97 5.01 -13.32
CA ASN A 12 -5.00 3.89 -14.26
C ASN A 12 -6.45 3.44 -14.48
N HIS A 13 -7.06 3.83 -15.60
CA HIS A 13 -8.47 3.55 -15.90
C HIS A 13 -8.84 2.06 -15.87
N CYS A 14 -7.91 1.15 -16.15
CA CYS A 14 -8.15 -0.29 -16.09
C CYS A 14 -8.27 -0.80 -14.65
N LEU A 15 -7.56 -0.19 -13.71
CA LEU A 15 -7.49 -0.61 -12.30
C LEU A 15 -8.30 0.31 -11.37
N ALA A 16 -8.71 1.49 -11.84
CA ALA A 16 -9.37 2.54 -11.07
C ALA A 16 -10.60 2.02 -10.32
N ARG A 17 -11.43 1.21 -10.99
CA ARG A 17 -12.64 0.62 -10.40
C ARG A 17 -12.27 -0.27 -9.22
N THR A 18 -11.43 -1.27 -9.45
CA THR A 18 -11.01 -2.23 -8.40
C THR A 18 -10.30 -1.54 -7.24
N ILE A 19 -9.45 -0.55 -7.49
CA ILE A 19 -8.78 0.23 -6.44
C ILE A 19 -9.78 1.03 -5.62
N SER A 20 -10.81 1.60 -6.26
CA SER A 20 -11.86 2.35 -5.58
C SER A 20 -12.78 1.43 -4.77
N ASP A 21 -13.12 0.26 -5.31
CA ASP A 21 -13.97 -0.74 -4.66
C ASP A 21 -13.36 -1.28 -3.36
N VAL A 22 -12.03 -1.38 -3.29
CA VAL A 22 -11.31 -1.85 -2.09
C VAL A 22 -11.37 -0.82 -0.95
N GLY A 23 -11.68 0.45 -1.24
CA GLY A 23 -11.93 1.45 -0.19
C GLY A 23 -10.72 1.77 0.69
N TRP A 24 -9.51 1.83 0.12
CA TRP A 24 -8.25 1.96 0.87
C TRP A 24 -8.22 3.15 1.84
N GLY A 25 -8.88 4.26 1.50
CA GLY A 25 -8.99 5.43 2.39
C GLY A 25 -9.75 5.11 3.68
N GLU A 26 -10.85 4.37 3.58
CA GLU A 26 -11.63 3.95 4.75
C GLU A 26 -10.89 2.90 5.58
N PHE A 27 -10.16 2.00 4.92
CA PHE A 27 -9.31 1.03 5.62
C PHE A 27 -8.24 1.70 6.49
N VAL A 28 -7.53 2.70 5.95
CA VAL A 28 -6.55 3.48 6.70
C VAL A 28 -7.21 4.21 7.87
N ARG A 29 -8.37 4.84 7.64
CA ARG A 29 -9.13 5.56 8.68
C ARG A 29 -9.50 4.64 9.85
N GLN A 30 -9.99 3.44 9.56
CA GLN A 30 -10.36 2.46 10.59
C GLN A 30 -9.14 1.95 11.36
N LEU A 31 -8.01 1.72 10.68
CA LEU A 31 -6.77 1.32 11.32
C LEU A 31 -6.23 2.40 12.26
N GLU A 32 -6.24 3.67 11.83
CA GLU A 32 -5.82 4.80 12.67
C GLU A 32 -6.71 4.88 13.93
N HIS A 33 -8.03 4.86 13.74
CA HIS A 33 -8.99 4.88 14.84
C HIS A 33 -8.79 3.71 15.82
N LYS A 34 -8.66 2.48 15.31
CA LYS A 34 -8.47 1.28 16.16
C LYS A 34 -7.11 1.28 16.85
N SER A 35 -6.07 1.79 16.19
CA SER A 35 -4.72 1.89 16.78
C SER A 35 -4.73 2.86 17.96
N GLN A 36 -5.35 4.03 17.79
CA GLN A 36 -5.52 5.02 18.84
C GLN A 36 -6.34 4.47 20.01
N TRP A 37 -7.45 3.79 19.72
CA TRP A 37 -8.28 3.16 20.74
C TRP A 37 -7.55 2.07 21.53
N SER A 38 -6.67 1.30 20.87
CA SER A 38 -5.89 0.24 21.50
C SER A 38 -4.58 0.71 22.13
N GLY A 39 -4.29 2.02 22.10
CA GLY A 39 -3.02 2.58 22.56
C GLY A 39 -1.80 2.12 21.73
N ARG A 40 -2.01 1.72 20.47
CA ARG A 40 -0.96 1.23 19.55
C ARG A 40 -0.56 2.31 18.56
N THR A 41 0.72 2.34 18.21
CA THR A 41 1.24 3.27 17.19
C THR A 41 1.09 2.68 15.79
N LEU A 42 0.38 3.38 14.91
CA LEU A 42 0.37 3.07 13.48
C LEU A 42 1.55 3.79 12.81
N VAL A 43 2.59 3.04 12.46
CA VAL A 43 3.74 3.58 11.71
C VAL A 43 3.45 3.49 10.21
N LYS A 44 3.47 4.64 9.52
CA LYS A 44 3.42 4.70 8.06
C LYS A 44 4.85 4.60 7.53
N ILE A 45 5.12 3.63 6.65
CA ILE A 45 6.40 3.53 5.95
C ILE A 45 6.38 4.45 4.73
N ASP A 46 7.54 4.95 4.34
CA ASP A 46 7.68 5.87 3.21
C ASP A 46 7.15 5.26 1.91
N GLN A 47 6.58 6.12 1.04
CA GLN A 47 6.04 5.70 -0.25
C GLN A 47 7.13 5.20 -1.21
N TRP A 48 8.36 5.67 -1.05
CA TRP A 48 9.50 5.29 -1.89
C TRP A 48 10.27 4.08 -1.35
N TYR A 49 9.83 3.52 -0.22
CA TYR A 49 10.41 2.30 0.30
C TYR A 49 10.06 1.12 -0.62
N PRO A 50 11.04 0.36 -1.14
CA PRO A 50 10.80 -0.69 -2.12
C PRO A 50 10.25 -1.98 -1.48
N SER A 51 9.22 -1.90 -0.63
CA SER A 51 8.63 -3.06 0.07
C SER A 51 8.17 -4.15 -0.89
N SER A 52 7.42 -3.77 -1.93
CA SER A 52 6.90 -4.70 -2.94
C SER A 52 7.98 -5.25 -3.88
N LYS A 53 9.09 -4.52 -4.04
CA LYS A 53 10.25 -4.91 -4.86
C LYS A 53 11.32 -5.66 -4.08
N THR A 54 11.18 -5.81 -2.76
CA THR A 54 12.14 -6.50 -1.91
C THR A 54 11.64 -7.90 -1.61
N CYS A 55 12.42 -8.91 -2.00
CA CYS A 55 12.12 -10.29 -1.63
C CYS A 55 12.25 -10.49 -0.11
N SER A 56 11.23 -11.04 0.54
CA SER A 56 11.24 -11.32 1.99
C SER A 56 12.33 -12.34 2.38
N GLU A 57 12.62 -13.29 1.50
CA GLU A 57 13.55 -14.39 1.79
C GLU A 57 15.01 -13.97 1.57
N CYS A 58 15.32 -13.35 0.43
CA CYS A 58 16.70 -13.05 0.04
C CYS A 58 17.07 -11.57 0.15
N LYS A 59 16.13 -10.68 0.49
CA LYS A 59 16.31 -9.22 0.62
C LYS A 59 16.82 -8.52 -0.65
N GLN A 60 16.80 -9.22 -1.79
CA GLN A 60 17.14 -8.64 -3.08
C GLN A 60 16.04 -7.65 -3.48
N VAL A 61 16.45 -6.45 -3.87
CA VAL A 61 15.58 -5.45 -4.49
C VAL A 61 15.63 -5.67 -6.00
N VAL A 62 14.46 -5.84 -6.64
CA VAL A 62 14.33 -5.89 -8.10
C VAL A 62 14.08 -4.51 -8.66
N ASP A 63 14.68 -4.19 -9.81
CA ASP A 63 14.54 -2.87 -10.44
C ASP A 63 13.15 -2.67 -11.06
N ASP A 64 12.63 -3.69 -11.74
CA ASP A 64 11.32 -3.68 -12.37
C ASP A 64 10.44 -4.81 -11.82
N LEU A 65 9.18 -4.48 -11.53
CA LEU A 65 8.17 -5.45 -11.09
C LEU A 65 6.92 -5.22 -11.97
N PRO A 66 6.84 -5.91 -13.11
CA PRO A 66 5.73 -5.73 -14.04
C PRO A 66 4.44 -6.32 -13.45
N LEU A 67 3.31 -5.64 -13.66
CA LEU A 67 2.03 -5.97 -13.03
C LEU A 67 1.40 -7.28 -13.54
N ASP A 68 1.89 -7.82 -14.66
CA ASP A 68 1.43 -9.10 -15.24
C ASP A 68 2.13 -10.32 -14.63
N VAL A 69 3.27 -10.13 -13.98
CA VAL A 69 4.03 -11.21 -13.33
C VAL A 69 3.42 -11.46 -11.95
N ARG A 70 2.87 -12.67 -11.75
CA ARG A 70 2.23 -13.13 -10.50
C ARG A 70 3.08 -14.16 -9.78
#